data_AF-A0A9K3L788-F1
#
_entry.id   AF-A0A9K3L788-F1
#
_cell.length_a   1.000
_cell.length_b   1.000
_cell.length_c   1.000
_cell.angle_alpha   90.00
_cell.angle_beta   90.00
_cell.angle_gamma   90.00
#
_symmetry.space_group_name_H-M   'P 1'
#
loop_
_entity.id
_entity.type
_entity.pdbx_description
1 polymer ?
#
loop_
_entity_poly.entity_id
_entity_poly.type
_entity_poly.pdbx_seq_one_letter_code
_entity_poly.pdbx_strand_id
1 'polypeptide(L)'
;MDEEDWNDAENEPENQQQQGMEEDDGEEDEEDILGGDDAPETNEKESLLMRFCPHDSSMLYPQEDKRNRSLQYACRLCRYTEAAPDQPLIYRFDLKKEVGNILHTVPSAVSDDPTLARSTNANCANCGNNEAVFFMSDVAQSDSLALIFVCCNCDHKWVN
;
A
#
# COMPACT_ATOMS: atom_id res chain seq x y z
N MET A 1 -27.29 16.70 -52.00
CA MET A 1 -28.39 17.45 -51.39
C MET A 1 -28.23 17.36 -49.88
N ASP A 2 -27.34 18.06 -49.17
CA ASP A 2 -26.22 18.99 -49.38
C ASP A 2 -25.52 19.00 -47.99
N GLU A 3 -24.23 18.68 -47.84
CA GLU A 3 -23.08 19.61 -47.72
C GLU A 3 -23.38 20.93 -47.01
N GLU A 4 -22.81 21.16 -45.81
CA GLU A 4 -22.20 22.42 -45.28
C GLU A 4 -21.37 21.98 -44.04
N ASP A 5 -20.04 21.83 -44.04
CA ASP A 5 -18.92 22.72 -44.36
C ASP A 5 -18.85 23.98 -43.50
N TRP A 6 -17.93 23.99 -42.53
CA TRP A 6 -17.43 25.18 -41.84
C TRP A 6 -15.93 24.98 -41.56
N ASN A 7 -15.16 24.95 -42.65
CA ASN A 7 -13.78 25.45 -42.63
C ASN A 7 -13.86 26.98 -42.77
N ASP A 8 -13.23 27.70 -41.86
CA ASP A 8 -12.53 28.93 -42.22
C ASP A 8 -11.27 29.05 -41.37
N ALA A 9 -10.16 28.82 -42.06
CA ALA A 9 -8.83 29.20 -41.66
C ALA A 9 -8.61 30.67 -42.00
N GLU A 10 -7.81 31.36 -41.19
CA GLU A 10 -6.92 32.49 -41.52
C GLU A 10 -6.51 33.12 -40.17
N ASN A 11 -5.28 33.56 -39.87
CA ASN A 11 -3.93 33.40 -40.40
C ASN A 11 -3.06 34.09 -39.32
N GLU A 12 -1.86 33.58 -39.01
CA GLU A 12 -0.91 34.22 -38.08
C GLU A 12 -0.38 35.57 -38.62
N PRO A 13 0.36 36.35 -37.81
CA PRO A 13 1.81 36.14 -37.87
C PRO A 13 2.53 36.17 -36.52
N GLU A 14 3.67 35.49 -36.56
CA GLU A 14 4.77 35.38 -35.60
C GLU A 14 5.14 36.67 -34.88
N ASN A 15 5.51 36.57 -33.59
CA ASN A 15 6.58 37.41 -33.06
C ASN A 15 7.41 36.65 -32.02
N GLN A 16 8.66 36.38 -32.41
CA GLN A 16 9.74 35.88 -31.58
C GLN A 16 10.20 37.00 -30.63
N GLN A 17 10.38 36.69 -29.35
CA GLN A 17 11.34 37.40 -28.52
C GLN A 17 11.91 36.49 -27.44
N GLN A 18 13.13 36.03 -27.70
CA GLN A 18 14.09 35.52 -26.73
C GLN A 18 14.58 36.65 -25.82
N GLN A 19 14.79 36.32 -24.55
CA GLN A 19 15.79 36.82 -23.56
C GLN A 19 15.15 36.71 -22.17
N GLY A 20 15.76 36.18 -21.11
CA GLY A 20 17.11 35.69 -20.87
C GLY A 20 17.12 34.94 -19.53
N MET A 21 18.20 34.20 -19.31
CA MET A 21 18.52 33.49 -18.07
C MET A 21 18.71 34.50 -16.93
N GLU A 22 18.08 34.27 -15.79
CA GLU A 22 18.58 34.73 -14.50
C GLU A 22 18.65 33.50 -13.59
N GLU A 23 19.88 33.19 -13.19
CA GLU A 23 20.26 32.18 -12.21
C GLU A 23 19.87 32.75 -10.83
N ASP A 24 19.07 32.01 -10.06
CA ASP A 24 18.79 32.31 -8.65
C ASP A 24 19.34 31.15 -7.82
N ASP A 25 20.56 31.38 -7.38
CA ASP A 25 21.39 30.63 -6.45
C ASP A 25 20.88 30.85 -5.01
N GLY A 26 19.84 30.10 -4.66
CA GLY A 26 19.38 29.91 -3.29
C GLY A 26 19.86 28.58 -2.71
N GLU A 27 20.97 28.62 -1.98
CA GLU A 27 21.39 27.55 -1.06
C GLU A 27 20.33 27.40 0.04
N GLU A 28 19.52 26.34 0.00
CA GLU A 28 18.69 25.93 1.13
C GLU A 28 19.37 24.76 1.84
N ASP A 29 19.69 25.03 3.11
CA ASP A 29 20.50 24.21 3.99
C ASP A 29 20.02 22.75 4.05
N GLU A 30 20.95 21.84 3.79
CA GLU A 30 20.82 20.42 4.07
C GLU A 30 20.73 20.22 5.58
N GLU A 31 19.51 20.23 6.13
CA GLU A 31 19.30 19.76 7.50
C GLU A 31 19.54 18.24 7.55
N ASP A 32 20.65 17.86 8.16
CA ASP A 32 21.01 16.50 8.59
C ASP A 32 19.89 15.92 9.48
N ILE A 33 18.93 15.19 8.90
CA ILE A 33 17.94 14.37 9.63
C ILE A 33 18.60 13.07 10.11
N LEU A 34 19.66 13.20 10.91
CA LEU A 34 20.14 12.12 11.78
C LEU A 34 19.77 12.45 13.24
N GLY A 35 18.47 12.64 13.45
CA GLY A 35 17.84 12.57 14.77
C GLY A 35 17.42 11.13 15.03
N GLY A 36 18.21 10.42 15.82
CA GLY A 36 17.83 9.13 16.38
C GLY A 36 16.72 9.32 17.41
N ASP A 37 15.48 9.17 16.96
CA ASP A 37 14.33 9.06 17.85
C ASP A 37 13.96 7.57 17.98
N ASP A 38 14.02 7.10 19.23
CA ASP A 38 13.57 5.78 19.68
C ASP A 38 12.20 5.45 19.09
N ALA A 39 12.18 4.67 18.01
CA ALA A 39 10.97 4.08 17.48
C ALA A 39 10.40 3.13 18.56
N PRO A 40 9.12 3.25 18.92
CA PRO A 40 8.49 2.28 19.81
C PRO A 40 8.60 0.92 19.13
N GLU A 41 9.10 -0.08 19.86
CA GLU A 41 9.12 -1.49 19.44
C GLU A 41 7.69 -1.94 19.12
N THR A 42 7.25 -1.69 17.89
CA THR A 42 6.15 -2.40 17.30
C THR A 42 6.63 -3.83 17.19
N ASN A 43 5.99 -4.74 17.91
CA ASN A 43 6.07 -6.16 17.65
C ASN A 43 5.47 -6.40 16.25
N GLU A 44 6.24 -6.01 15.23
CA GLU A 44 5.95 -6.25 13.83
C GLU A 44 5.97 -7.75 13.70
N LYS A 45 4.77 -8.37 13.70
CA LYS A 45 4.59 -9.77 13.36
C LYS A 45 5.38 -10.01 12.09
N GLU A 46 6.55 -10.63 12.24
CA GLU A 46 7.55 -10.72 11.20
C GLU A 46 6.88 -11.13 9.89
N SER A 47 6.86 -10.20 8.94
CA SER A 47 6.15 -10.41 7.68
C SER A 47 7.04 -11.28 6.79
N LEU A 48 6.54 -12.47 6.46
CA LEU A 48 7.24 -13.36 5.54
C LEU A 48 7.15 -12.80 4.13
N LEU A 49 8.14 -12.00 3.74
CA LEU A 49 8.18 -11.40 2.41
C LEU A 49 8.60 -12.45 1.37
N MET A 50 7.75 -12.64 0.35
CA MET A 50 8.10 -13.46 -0.82
C MET A 50 9.20 -12.77 -1.64
N ARG A 51 10.21 -13.53 -2.04
CA ARG A 51 11.35 -13.02 -2.81
C ARG A 51 11.31 -13.49 -4.25
N PHE A 52 11.78 -12.63 -5.14
CA PHE A 52 11.75 -12.84 -6.60
C PHE A 52 13.13 -12.69 -7.20
N CYS A 53 13.40 -13.50 -8.22
CA CYS A 53 14.65 -13.46 -8.97
C CYS A 53 14.77 -12.14 -9.74
N PRO A 54 15.91 -11.44 -9.70
CA PRO A 54 16.10 -10.18 -10.42
C PRO A 54 16.21 -10.35 -11.95
N HIS A 55 16.45 -11.58 -12.45
CA HIS A 55 16.65 -11.84 -13.87
C HIS A 55 15.38 -12.25 -14.62
N ASP A 56 14.55 -13.08 -13.98
CA ASP A 56 13.39 -13.72 -14.62
C ASP A 56 12.08 -13.49 -13.86
N SER A 57 12.13 -12.70 -12.77
CA SER A 57 10.98 -12.39 -11.89
C SER A 57 10.24 -13.62 -11.36
N SER A 58 10.88 -14.80 -11.38
CA SER A 58 10.31 -16.02 -10.82
C SER A 58 10.47 -16.02 -9.30
N MET A 59 9.55 -16.68 -8.61
CA MET A 59 9.62 -16.85 -7.16
C MET A 59 10.87 -17.65 -6.77
N LEU A 60 11.63 -17.16 -5.80
CA LEU A 60 12.78 -17.88 -5.24
C LEU A 60 12.31 -18.91 -4.21
N TYR A 61 12.99 -20.05 -4.16
CA TYR A 61 12.65 -21.13 -3.25
C TYR A 61 13.71 -21.31 -2.17
N PRO A 62 13.31 -21.59 -0.91
CA PRO A 62 14.27 -21.89 0.15
C PRO A 62 15.03 -23.18 -0.16
N GLN A 63 16.35 -23.14 0.01
CA GLN A 63 17.30 -24.21 -0.24
C GLN A 63 18.39 -24.18 0.85
N GLU A 64 18.85 -25.35 1.28
CA GLU A 64 19.95 -25.48 2.24
C GLU A 64 21.32 -25.40 1.53
N ASP A 65 22.22 -24.54 2.00
CA ASP A 65 23.65 -24.67 1.71
C ASP A 65 24.29 -25.61 2.74
N LYS A 66 24.53 -26.86 2.32
CA LYS A 66 25.07 -27.93 3.18
C LYS A 66 26.47 -27.67 3.70
N ARG A 67 27.26 -26.81 3.06
CA ARG A 67 28.65 -26.54 3.47
C ARG A 67 28.67 -25.59 4.67
N ASN A 68 27.91 -24.52 4.55
CA ASN A 68 27.82 -23.47 5.56
C ASN A 68 26.70 -23.70 6.58
N ARG A 69 25.83 -24.69 6.33
CA ARG A 69 24.63 -25.02 7.13
C ARG A 69 23.71 -23.82 7.28
N SER A 70 23.55 -23.06 6.20
CA SER A 70 22.75 -21.84 6.14
C SER A 70 21.58 -21.99 5.16
N LEU A 71 20.51 -21.24 5.42
CA LEU A 71 19.39 -21.11 4.49
C LEU A 71 19.75 -20.11 3.37
N GLN A 72 19.46 -20.48 2.13
CA GLN A 72 19.58 -19.63 0.95
C GLN A 72 18.29 -19.71 0.12
N TYR A 73 18.03 -18.70 -0.70
CA TYR A 73 16.95 -18.69 -1.68
C TYR A 73 17.53 -18.88 -3.08
N ALA A 74 16.95 -19.77 -3.87
CA ALA A 74 17.45 -20.12 -5.19
C ALA A 74 16.34 -20.07 -6.24
N CYS A 75 16.67 -19.57 -7.44
CA CYS A 75 15.78 -19.65 -8.59
C CYS A 75 15.80 -21.07 -9.18
N ARG A 76 14.64 -21.53 -9.70
CA ARG A 76 14.54 -22.82 -10.41
C ARG A 76 14.88 -22.75 -11.90
N LEU A 77 14.80 -21.55 -12.49
CA LEU A 77 14.95 -21.36 -13.93
C LEU A 77 16.38 -20.92 -14.31
N CYS A 78 17.04 -20.15 -13.44
CA CYS A 78 18.41 -19.72 -13.64
C CYS A 78 19.32 -20.14 -12.46
N ARG A 79 20.57 -19.65 -12.44
CA ARG A 79 21.57 -19.97 -11.41
C ARG A 79 21.65 -18.94 -10.28
N TYR A 80 20.67 -18.02 -10.21
CA TYR A 80 20.64 -17.00 -9.18
C TYR A 80 20.35 -17.62 -7.80
N THR A 81 21.13 -17.21 -6.81
CA THR A 81 21.00 -17.61 -5.41
C THR A 81 21.35 -16.44 -4.51
N GLU A 82 20.70 -16.34 -3.36
CA GLU A 82 20.95 -15.31 -2.36
C GLU A 82 20.82 -15.86 -0.93
N ALA A 83 21.49 -15.24 0.02
CA ALA A 83 21.40 -15.65 1.43
C ALA A 83 20.01 -15.29 2.01
N ALA A 84 19.51 -16.13 2.91
CA ALA A 84 18.34 -15.80 3.70
C ALA A 84 18.63 -14.59 4.63
N PRO A 85 17.61 -13.76 4.92
CA PRO A 85 17.72 -12.71 5.93
C PRO A 85 17.92 -13.31 7.33
N ASP A 86 18.14 -12.45 8.33
CA ASP A 86 18.40 -12.85 9.73
C ASP A 86 17.30 -13.75 10.32
N GLN A 87 16.09 -13.70 9.77
CA GLN A 87 14.97 -14.54 10.15
C GLN A 87 14.89 -15.82 9.27
N PRO A 88 15.08 -17.02 9.83
CA PRO A 88 15.07 -18.29 9.07
C PRO A 88 13.66 -18.88 8.86
N LEU A 89 12.59 -18.12 9.11
CA LEU A 89 11.22 -18.62 9.03
C LEU A 89 10.78 -18.74 7.56
N ILE A 90 10.53 -19.97 7.10
CA ILE A 90 10.12 -20.24 5.71
C ILE A 90 8.61 -20.35 5.52
N TYR A 91 7.87 -20.65 6.59
CA TYR A 91 6.45 -20.93 6.53
C TYR A 91 5.80 -20.67 7.89
N ARG A 92 4.66 -19.97 7.86
CA ARG A 92 3.77 -19.78 9.00
C ARG A 92 2.36 -20.18 8.60
N PHE A 93 1.70 -20.97 9.44
CA PHE A 93 0.31 -21.33 9.26
C PHE A 93 -0.52 -20.86 10.46
N ASP A 94 -1.26 -19.77 10.24
CA ASP A 94 -2.10 -19.19 11.28
C ASP A 94 -3.49 -19.82 11.22
N LEU A 95 -3.81 -20.69 12.19
CA LEU A 95 -5.08 -21.41 12.30
C LEU A 95 -6.27 -20.49 12.57
N LYS A 96 -6.04 -19.40 13.33
CA LYS A 96 -7.05 -18.43 13.70
C LYS A 96 -6.65 -17.08 13.12
N LYS A 97 -7.54 -16.49 12.31
CA LYS A 97 -7.37 -15.13 11.81
C LYS A 97 -8.07 -14.18 12.78
N GLU A 98 -7.32 -13.32 13.45
CA GLU A 98 -7.88 -12.27 14.31
C GLU A 98 -8.60 -11.21 13.46
N VAL A 99 -9.67 -10.62 13.99
CA VAL A 99 -10.48 -9.63 13.23
C VAL A 99 -9.67 -8.36 12.91
N GLY A 100 -8.71 -7.97 13.76
CA GLY A 100 -7.78 -6.87 13.45
C GLY A 100 -6.95 -7.14 12.19
N ASN A 101 -6.67 -8.40 11.88
CA ASN A 101 -5.95 -8.81 10.68
C ASN A 101 -6.83 -8.82 9.42
N ILE A 102 -8.12 -8.47 9.46
CA ILE A 102 -8.95 -8.40 8.24
C ILE A 102 -9.26 -6.98 7.77
N LEU A 103 -8.96 -5.96 8.59
CA LEU A 103 -9.20 -4.57 8.24
C LEU A 103 -8.50 -4.15 6.95
N HIS A 104 -7.32 -4.71 6.67
CA HIS A 104 -6.58 -4.45 5.43
C HIS A 104 -7.25 -5.06 4.19
N THR A 105 -8.05 -6.12 4.35
CA THR A 105 -8.78 -6.76 3.25
C THR A 105 -9.98 -5.95 2.81
N VAL A 106 -10.53 -5.13 3.72
CA VAL A 106 -11.68 -4.28 3.42
C VAL A 106 -11.25 -3.18 2.44
N PRO A 107 -11.84 -3.09 1.24
CA PRO A 107 -11.52 -2.01 0.29
C PRO A 107 -11.88 -0.64 0.86
N SER A 108 -11.14 0.41 0.50
CA SER A 108 -11.49 1.77 0.94
C SER A 108 -12.79 2.28 0.31
N ALA A 109 -13.10 1.86 -0.92
CA ALA A 109 -14.35 2.23 -1.64
C ALA A 109 -15.66 1.68 -1.01
N VAL A 110 -15.56 0.94 0.10
CA VAL A 110 -16.73 0.43 0.85
C VAL A 110 -17.59 1.56 1.41
N SER A 111 -17.02 2.75 1.66
CA SER A 111 -17.75 3.96 2.06
C SER A 111 -18.79 4.42 1.03
N ASP A 112 -18.57 4.13 -0.24
CA ASP A 112 -19.37 4.64 -1.35
C ASP A 112 -20.53 3.70 -1.72
N ASP A 113 -20.54 2.48 -1.15
CA ASP A 113 -21.59 1.50 -1.39
C ASP A 113 -22.92 2.00 -0.77
N PRO A 114 -23.97 2.27 -1.58
CA PRO A 114 -25.25 2.74 -1.07
C PRO A 114 -26.08 1.63 -0.41
N THR A 115 -25.69 0.36 -0.55
CA THR A 115 -26.42 -0.79 0.00
C THR A 115 -26.00 -1.12 1.43
N LEU A 116 -24.87 -0.58 1.90
CA LEU A 116 -24.38 -0.81 3.25
C LEU A 116 -25.01 0.16 4.26
N ALA A 117 -25.21 -0.34 5.48
CA ALA A 117 -25.77 0.45 6.56
C ALA A 117 -24.79 1.53 7.05
N ARG A 118 -25.32 2.70 7.40
CA ARG A 118 -24.55 3.85 7.91
C ARG A 118 -24.98 4.18 9.32
N SER A 119 -24.01 4.50 10.16
CA SER A 119 -24.21 5.04 11.51
C SER A 119 -23.73 6.48 11.55
N THR A 120 -24.53 7.37 12.13
CA THR A 120 -24.21 8.79 12.36
C THR A 120 -23.65 9.06 13.77
N ASN A 121 -23.47 8.00 14.57
CA ASN A 121 -22.95 8.07 15.94
C ASN A 121 -21.61 7.31 16.07
N ALA A 122 -20.87 7.20 14.96
CA ALA A 122 -19.61 6.47 14.90
C ALA A 122 -18.46 7.47 14.76
N ASN A 123 -17.86 7.85 15.89
CA ASN A 123 -16.78 8.84 15.91
C ASN A 123 -15.46 8.24 15.41
N CYS A 124 -14.94 8.79 14.32
CA CYS A 124 -13.63 8.41 13.78
C CYS A 124 -12.50 9.02 14.63
N ALA A 125 -11.60 8.19 15.15
CA ALA A 125 -10.43 8.64 15.91
C ALA A 125 -9.41 9.44 15.08
N ASN A 126 -9.43 9.29 13.75
CA ASN A 126 -8.46 9.94 12.85
C ASN A 126 -8.89 11.35 12.42
N CYS A 127 -10.15 11.53 12.01
CA CYS A 127 -10.64 12.81 11.47
C CYS A 127 -11.78 13.46 12.29
N GLY A 128 -12.30 12.78 13.32
CA GLY A 128 -13.41 13.27 14.14
C GLY A 128 -14.79 13.27 13.47
N ASN A 129 -14.91 12.76 12.24
CA ASN A 129 -16.22 12.60 11.58
C ASN A 129 -17.07 11.56 12.30
N ASN A 130 -18.40 11.74 12.30
CA ASN A 130 -19.35 10.88 13.04
C ASN A 130 -20.09 9.88 12.14
N GLU A 131 -19.85 9.92 10.83
CA GLU A 131 -20.47 9.03 9.88
C GLU A 131 -19.53 7.91 9.45
N ALA A 132 -20.00 6.68 9.61
CA ALA A 132 -19.29 5.48 9.19
C ALA A 132 -20.26 4.43 8.62
N VAL A 133 -19.80 3.75 7.58
CA VAL A 133 -20.42 2.51 7.09
C VAL A 133 -20.03 1.37 8.02
N PHE A 134 -20.96 0.46 8.31
CA PHE A 134 -20.66 -0.72 9.12
C PHE A 134 -21.25 -2.01 8.55
N PHE A 135 -20.57 -3.12 8.80
CA PHE A 135 -21.00 -4.45 8.41
C PHE A 135 -20.39 -5.50 9.34
N MET A 136 -21.01 -6.69 9.38
CA MET A 136 -20.51 -7.81 10.18
C MET A 136 -19.27 -8.41 9.54
N SER A 137 -18.27 -8.78 10.36
CA SER A 137 -17.08 -9.47 9.85
C SER A 137 -17.44 -10.85 9.29
N ASP A 138 -16.96 -11.18 8.09
CA ASP A 138 -17.14 -12.50 7.44
C ASP A 138 -16.22 -13.60 8.01
N VAL A 139 -15.77 -13.45 9.26
CA VAL A 139 -14.87 -14.42 9.88
C VAL A 139 -15.69 -15.63 10.31
N ALA A 140 -15.79 -16.62 9.41
CA ALA A 140 -16.54 -17.87 9.59
C ALA A 140 -16.19 -18.72 10.84
N GLN A 141 -15.18 -18.33 11.62
CA GLN A 141 -14.68 -19.07 12.77
C GLN A 141 -14.82 -18.35 14.12
N SER A 142 -15.35 -17.12 14.15
CA SER A 142 -15.57 -16.43 15.42
C SER A 142 -17.04 -16.48 15.82
N ASP A 143 -17.33 -17.04 17.00
CA ASP A 143 -18.65 -16.94 17.67
C ASP A 143 -19.03 -15.48 18.02
N SER A 144 -18.15 -14.51 17.73
CA SER A 144 -18.37 -13.08 17.94
C SER A 144 -18.84 -12.38 16.66
N LEU A 145 -20.01 -11.75 16.73
CA LEU A 145 -20.55 -10.85 15.71
C LEU A 145 -19.86 -9.48 15.78
N ALA A 146 -18.56 -9.44 15.49
CA ALA A 146 -17.80 -8.20 15.49
C ALA A 146 -18.25 -7.30 14.32
N LEU A 147 -18.41 -6.00 14.59
CA LEU A 147 -18.77 -5.00 13.58
C LEU A 147 -17.52 -4.26 13.14
N ILE A 148 -17.33 -4.19 11.82
CA ILE A 148 -16.28 -3.37 11.20
C ILE A 148 -16.91 -2.05 10.81
N PHE A 149 -16.21 -0.96 11.12
CA PHE A 149 -16.58 0.40 10.76
C PHE A 149 -15.57 0.98 9.77
N VAL A 150 -16.07 1.71 8.78
CA VAL A 150 -15.26 2.46 7.80
C VAL A 150 -15.76 3.90 7.77
N CYS A 151 -14.89 4.85 8.08
CA CYS A 151 -15.25 6.28 8.08
C CYS A 151 -15.55 6.78 6.66
N CYS A 152 -16.66 7.50 6.49
CA CYS A 152 -17.05 8.05 5.17
C CYS A 152 -16.18 9.21 4.66
N ASN A 153 -15.24 9.73 5.48
CA ASN A 153 -14.45 10.92 5.15
C ASN A 153 -12.95 10.64 4.96
N CYS A 154 -12.39 9.65 5.66
CA CYS A 154 -10.94 9.39 5.66
C CYS A 154 -10.58 7.91 5.51
N ASP A 155 -11.56 7.04 5.23
CA ASP A 155 -11.41 5.60 5.06
C ASP A 155 -10.74 4.87 6.24
N HIS A 156 -10.68 5.51 7.41
CA HIS A 156 -10.17 4.88 8.62
C HIS A 156 -11.08 3.69 9.00
N LYS A 157 -10.47 2.56 9.31
CA LYS A 157 -11.16 1.28 9.54
C LYS A 157 -10.87 0.81 10.96
N TRP A 158 -11.90 0.41 11.68
CA TRP A 158 -11.77 -0.09 13.05
C TRP A 158 -12.83 -1.13 13.37
N VAL A 159 -12.62 -1.88 14.45
CA VAL A 159 -13.57 -2.87 14.99
C VAL A 159 -14.10 -2.37 16.33
N ASN A 160 -15.37 -2.61 16.61
CA ASN A 160 -15.98 -2.41 17.93
C ASN A 160 -16.37 -3.77 18.54
#